data_AF-A0A061JS67-F1
#
_entry.id   AF-A0A061JS67-F1
#
_cell.length_a   1.000
_cell.length_b   1.000
_cell.length_c   1.000
_cell.angle_alpha   90.00
_cell.angle_beta   90.00
_cell.angle_gamma   90.00
#
_symmetry.space_group_name_H-M   'P 1'
#
loop_
_entity.id
_entity.type
_entity.pdbx_description
1 polymer ?
#
loop_
_entity_poly.entity_id
_entity_poly.type
_entity_poly.pdbx_seq_one_letter_code
_entity_poly.pdbx_strand_id
1 'polypeptide(L)'
;MHRSSPFHPIVHRLATVGLLSAGAMLAAGCATTEQPQGQAGIIESAADEPAPGLILIARYGRYTLIELVPDAAQRDLLQQVIDISIPTTADATLGDAMRHVLLRSGYRLCDAAEAATLYALPLPAAHLRLGPLMLRDALLTLAGPAWELSVDDLTRQVCFSRRGAPAFLSANPPDTATPVPDADRPDTATPVPDADRPEELQP
;
A
#
# COMPACT_ATOMS: atom_id res chain seq x y z
N MET A 1 53.52 -27.73 -29.37
CA MET A 1 52.77 -26.56 -29.92
C MET A 1 52.17 -25.82 -28.73
N HIS A 2 52.93 -24.91 -28.08
CA HIS A 2 52.89 -23.44 -28.28
C HIS A 2 51.46 -22.92 -28.46
N ARG A 3 50.91 -22.06 -27.59
CA ARG A 3 51.45 -20.71 -27.32
C ARG A 3 50.92 -20.17 -25.98
N SER A 4 51.85 -19.83 -25.09
CA SER A 4 51.66 -18.95 -23.95
C SER A 4 51.47 -17.50 -24.42
N SER A 5 50.60 -16.74 -23.75
CA SER A 5 50.45 -15.29 -23.94
C SER A 5 50.76 -14.55 -22.63
N PRO A 6 51.52 -13.43 -22.66
CA PRO A 6 52.14 -12.86 -21.48
C PRO A 6 51.30 -11.77 -20.80
N PHE A 7 51.40 -11.75 -19.46
CA PHE A 7 51.10 -10.62 -18.59
C PHE A 7 51.96 -9.40 -18.97
N HIS A 8 51.35 -8.23 -19.08
CA HIS A 8 52.05 -6.94 -19.10
C HIS A 8 51.57 -6.06 -17.94
N PRO A 9 52.42 -5.73 -16.96
CA PRO A 9 52.18 -4.63 -16.05
C PRO A 9 52.67 -3.33 -16.70
N ILE A 10 51.78 -2.35 -16.88
CA ILE A 10 52.19 -1.00 -17.25
C ILE A 10 52.50 -0.25 -15.96
N VAL A 11 53.79 -0.13 -15.67
CA VAL A 11 54.36 0.78 -14.67
C VAL A 11 54.85 2.00 -15.42
N HIS A 12 54.29 3.18 -15.16
CA HIS A 12 54.95 4.45 -15.50
C HIS A 12 55.20 5.24 -14.21
N ARG A 13 56.49 5.36 -13.90
CA ARG A 13 57.06 6.15 -12.81
C ARG A 13 57.37 7.57 -13.30
N LEU A 14 57.22 8.52 -12.35
CA LEU A 14 58.03 9.75 -12.14
C LEU A 14 57.91 10.85 -13.23
N ALA A 15 57.96 12.16 -12.97
CA ALA A 15 58.20 12.96 -11.77
C ALA A 15 57.75 14.43 -12.02
N THR A 16 57.37 15.09 -10.93
CA THR A 16 57.45 16.53 -10.57
C THR A 16 57.70 17.61 -11.62
N VAL A 17 56.84 18.65 -11.65
CA VAL A 17 57.21 20.08 -11.65
C VAL A 17 56.12 20.85 -10.88
N GLY A 18 56.52 21.60 -9.86
CA GLY A 18 55.61 22.42 -9.06
C GLY A 18 55.23 23.74 -9.75
N LEU A 19 54.13 24.34 -9.29
CA LEU A 19 53.95 25.78 -9.35
C LEU A 19 53.18 26.22 -8.10
N LEU A 20 53.83 27.06 -7.31
CA LEU A 20 53.22 27.86 -6.25
C LEU A 20 52.20 28.80 -6.90
N SER A 21 50.91 28.59 -6.64
CA SER A 21 49.88 29.61 -6.87
C SER A 21 49.52 30.25 -5.55
N ALA A 22 49.69 31.57 -5.55
CA ALA A 22 49.42 32.52 -4.49
C ALA A 22 47.98 32.45 -3.98
N GLY A 23 47.81 32.91 -2.73
CA GLY A 23 46.57 32.82 -1.99
C GLY A 23 45.41 33.61 -2.57
N ALA A 24 44.23 33.18 -2.16
CA ALA A 24 43.04 34.02 -2.10
C ALA A 24 42.41 33.75 -0.72
N MET A 25 42.46 34.75 0.17
CA MET A 25 41.62 34.77 1.35
C MET A 25 40.16 34.80 0.88
N LEU A 26 39.45 33.69 1.01
CA LEU A 26 38.00 33.70 0.95
C LEU A 26 37.50 34.22 2.29
N ALA A 27 37.08 35.48 2.30
CA ALA A 27 36.32 36.06 3.40
C ALA A 27 35.12 35.15 3.67
N ALA A 28 35.10 34.54 4.86
CA ALA A 28 33.93 33.85 5.37
C ALA A 28 32.85 34.91 5.68
N GLY A 29 32.02 35.21 4.67
CA GLY A 29 30.78 35.95 4.89
C GLY A 29 29.76 35.02 5.52
N CYS A 30 29.57 35.11 6.85
CA CYS A 30 28.36 34.59 7.47
C CYS A 30 27.19 35.47 7.02
N ALA A 31 26.49 35.07 5.96
CA ALA A 31 25.17 35.60 5.67
C ALA A 31 24.20 35.03 6.71
N THR A 32 23.94 35.79 7.78
CA THR A 32 22.77 35.55 8.64
C THR A 32 21.54 35.76 7.78
N THR A 33 20.96 34.67 7.27
CA THR A 33 19.59 34.68 6.78
C THR A 33 18.69 34.93 7.98
N GLU A 34 18.22 36.17 8.11
CA GLU A 34 17.11 36.51 8.99
C GLU A 34 15.92 35.63 8.56
N GLN A 35 15.59 34.63 9.38
CA GLN A 35 14.33 33.91 9.23
C GLN A 35 13.23 34.97 9.32
N PRO A 36 12.29 35.04 8.34
CA PRO A 36 11.08 35.82 8.53
C PRO A 36 10.44 35.30 9.80
N GLN A 37 10.56 36.04 10.89
CA GLN A 37 9.76 35.82 12.08
C GLN A 37 8.35 36.20 11.66
N GLY A 38 7.66 35.26 11.00
CA GLY A 38 6.22 35.26 11.00
C GLY A 38 5.85 35.24 12.46
N GLN A 39 5.43 36.38 12.99
CA GLN A 39 4.78 36.42 14.28
C GLN A 39 3.64 35.43 14.20
N ALA A 40 3.84 34.25 14.78
CA ALA A 40 2.75 33.48 15.33
C ALA A 40 2.20 34.36 16.45
N GLY A 41 1.36 35.32 16.08
CA GLY A 41 0.49 35.98 17.02
C GLY A 41 -0.29 34.86 17.66
N ILE A 42 0.02 34.56 18.92
CA ILE A 42 -0.82 33.74 19.77
C ILE A 42 -2.09 34.57 19.94
N ILE A 43 -3.01 34.44 18.99
CA ILE A 43 -4.40 34.77 19.25
C ILE A 43 -4.88 33.59 20.08
N GLU A 44 -5.03 33.83 21.38
CA GLU A 44 -5.81 32.97 22.26
C GLU A 44 -7.26 33.03 21.74
N SER A 45 -7.55 32.19 20.76
CA SER A 45 -8.89 32.00 20.23
C SER A 45 -9.46 30.79 20.94
N ALA A 46 -10.48 31.04 21.74
CA ALA A 46 -11.30 30.06 22.40
C ALA A 46 -11.62 28.89 21.47
N ALA A 47 -11.62 27.69 22.05
CA ALA A 47 -11.96 26.44 21.39
C ALA A 47 -13.40 26.51 20.83
N ASP A 48 -13.50 26.92 19.56
CA ASP A 48 -14.63 26.61 18.70
C ASP A 48 -14.29 25.28 18.03
N GLU A 49 -15.22 24.33 18.05
CA GLU A 49 -15.13 23.12 17.24
C GLU A 49 -14.82 23.56 15.80
N PRO A 50 -13.74 23.08 15.15
CA PRO A 50 -13.42 23.52 13.81
C PRO A 50 -14.59 23.16 12.90
N ALA A 51 -15.31 24.19 12.43
CA ALA A 51 -16.39 24.04 11.47
C ALA A 51 -15.89 23.14 10.33
N PRO A 52 -16.63 22.09 9.95
CA PRO A 52 -16.19 21.18 8.91
C PRO A 52 -15.98 21.99 7.62
N GLY A 53 -14.73 22.04 7.14
CA GLY A 53 -14.35 22.72 5.90
C GLY A 53 -13.33 23.85 6.01
N LEU A 54 -12.76 24.14 7.19
CA LEU A 54 -11.66 25.11 7.29
C LEU A 54 -10.33 24.48 6.84
N ILE A 55 -9.79 24.94 5.70
CA ILE A 55 -8.47 24.54 5.19
C ILE A 55 -7.40 25.39 5.88
N LEU A 56 -6.43 24.75 6.54
CA LEU A 56 -5.28 25.43 7.14
C LEU A 56 -4.33 25.91 6.03
N ILE A 57 -3.93 27.18 6.06
CA ILE A 57 -3.08 27.80 5.04
C ILE A 57 -1.91 28.54 5.69
N ALA A 58 -0.70 28.28 5.22
CA ALA A 58 0.49 29.07 5.52
C ALA A 58 0.75 30.09 4.41
N ARG A 59 1.01 31.34 4.78
CA ARG A 59 1.41 32.39 3.84
C ARG A 59 2.93 32.56 3.86
N TYR A 60 3.56 32.31 2.71
CA TYR A 60 4.98 32.57 2.49
C TYR A 60 5.15 33.80 1.60
N GLY A 61 5.70 34.87 2.16
CA GLY A 61 5.77 36.15 1.46
C GLY A 61 4.40 36.71 1.08
N ARG A 62 4.34 37.49 0.00
CA ARG A 62 3.10 38.18 -0.41
C ARG A 62 2.21 37.40 -1.38
N TYR A 63 2.77 36.42 -2.09
CA TYR A 63 2.09 35.75 -3.20
C TYR A 63 2.00 34.23 -3.07
N THR A 64 2.60 33.64 -2.04
CA THR A 64 2.56 32.19 -1.84
C THR A 64 1.66 31.85 -0.67
N LEU A 65 0.65 31.04 -0.95
CA LEU A 65 -0.23 30.41 0.02
C LEU A 65 -0.06 28.90 -0.17
N ILE A 66 0.24 28.19 0.91
CA ILE A 66 0.41 26.74 0.90
C ILE A 66 -0.62 26.15 1.84
N GLU A 67 -1.43 25.22 1.34
CA GLU A 67 -2.33 24.45 2.19
C GLU A 67 -1.51 23.53 3.09
N LEU A 68 -1.72 23.64 4.40
CA LEU A 68 -1.08 22.82 5.42
C LEU A 68 -1.85 21.52 5.60
N VAL A 69 -1.97 20.78 4.52
CA VAL A 69 -2.61 19.48 4.50
C VAL A 69 -1.59 18.44 4.04
N PRO A 70 -1.64 17.19 4.56
CA PRO A 70 -0.79 16.15 4.03
C PRO A 70 -0.97 15.98 2.52
N ASP A 71 0.08 15.60 1.81
CA ASP A 71 -0.04 15.19 0.42
C ASP A 71 -0.86 13.90 0.30
N ALA A 72 -1.42 13.61 -0.87
CA ALA A 72 -2.13 12.35 -1.12
C ALA A 72 -1.24 11.14 -0.81
N ALA A 73 0.02 11.16 -1.22
CA ALA A 73 0.99 10.09 -0.96
C ALA A 73 1.36 9.96 0.52
N GLN A 74 1.15 11.01 1.33
CA GLN A 74 1.37 10.95 2.78
C GLN A 74 0.17 10.37 3.53
N ARG A 75 -1.05 10.51 2.99
CA ARG A 75 -2.27 9.89 3.54
C ARG A 75 -2.41 8.44 3.11
N ASP A 76 -2.14 8.17 1.84
CA ASP A 76 -2.18 6.85 1.21
C ASP A 76 -0.80 6.56 0.62
N LEU A 77 -0.02 5.75 1.34
CA LEU A 77 1.37 5.45 0.94
C LEU A 77 1.42 4.66 -0.38
N LEU A 78 0.32 4.05 -0.85
CA LEU A 78 0.28 3.40 -2.17
C LEU A 78 0.12 4.40 -3.32
N GLN A 79 -0.20 5.66 -3.05
CA GLN A 79 -0.23 6.74 -4.04
C GLN A 79 1.13 7.43 -4.23
N GLN A 80 2.17 7.00 -3.51
CA GLN A 80 3.52 7.50 -3.74
C GLN A 80 3.99 7.19 -5.17
N VAL A 81 4.66 8.15 -5.79
CA VAL A 81 5.30 7.95 -7.10
C VAL A 81 6.62 7.21 -6.90
N ILE A 82 6.82 6.15 -7.68
CA ILE A 82 8.05 5.37 -7.68
C ILE A 82 8.71 5.43 -9.07
N ASP A 83 10.04 5.37 -9.05
CA ASP A 83 10.87 5.12 -10.23
C ASP A 83 12.00 4.16 -9.81
N ILE A 84 11.81 2.88 -10.12
CA ILE A 84 12.58 1.77 -9.54
C ILE A 84 13.20 0.91 -10.64
N SER A 85 14.45 0.51 -10.36
CA SER A 85 15.18 -0.50 -11.10
C SER A 85 15.30 -1.78 -10.30
N ILE A 86 14.68 -2.86 -10.77
CA ILE A 86 14.77 -4.15 -10.10
C ILE A 86 16.14 -4.80 -10.44
N PRO A 87 16.87 -5.31 -9.44
CA PRO A 87 18.11 -6.04 -9.67
C PRO A 87 17.91 -7.23 -10.59
N THR A 88 18.74 -7.33 -11.62
CA THR A 88 18.70 -8.45 -12.58
C THR A 88 19.48 -9.63 -12.02
N THR A 89 18.78 -10.59 -11.42
CA THR A 89 19.29 -11.94 -11.17
C THR A 89 18.71 -12.90 -12.21
N ALA A 90 19.43 -13.99 -12.54
CA ALA A 90 19.01 -14.93 -13.58
C ALA A 90 17.62 -15.54 -13.30
N ASP A 91 17.29 -15.74 -12.02
CA ASP A 91 16.07 -16.38 -11.57
C ASP A 91 15.13 -15.40 -10.84
N ALA A 92 15.18 -14.11 -11.19
CA ALA A 92 14.33 -13.10 -10.57
C ALA A 92 12.84 -13.42 -10.80
N THR A 93 12.07 -13.45 -9.71
CA THR A 93 10.64 -13.74 -9.75
C THR A 93 9.79 -12.47 -9.60
N LEU A 94 8.49 -12.56 -9.93
CA LEU A 94 7.53 -11.48 -9.63
C LEU A 94 7.45 -11.21 -8.13
N GLY A 95 7.56 -12.23 -7.28
CA GLY A 95 7.60 -12.05 -5.83
C GLY A 95 8.81 -11.23 -5.38
N ASP A 96 9.98 -11.47 -5.96
CA ASP A 96 11.19 -10.69 -5.67
C ASP A 96 11.06 -9.24 -6.13
N ALA A 97 10.50 -9.03 -7.32
CA ALA A 97 10.20 -7.71 -7.85
C ALA A 97 9.23 -6.94 -6.95
N MET A 98 8.12 -7.55 -6.52
CA MET A 98 7.14 -6.93 -5.64
C MET A 98 7.76 -6.57 -4.28
N ARG A 99 8.53 -7.47 -3.67
CA ARG A 99 9.26 -7.17 -2.42
C ARG A 99 10.25 -6.02 -2.61
N HIS A 100 10.93 -5.96 -3.75
CA HIS A 100 11.85 -4.88 -4.07
C HIS A 100 11.12 -3.53 -4.24
N VAL A 101 10.02 -3.52 -4.98
CA VAL A 101 9.16 -2.33 -5.19
C VAL A 101 8.62 -1.78 -3.87
N LEU A 102 8.33 -2.65 -2.91
CA LEU A 102 7.80 -2.27 -1.60
C LEU A 102 8.88 -1.74 -0.63
N LEU A 103 10.17 -1.79 -0.98
CA LEU A 103 11.24 -1.30 -0.10
C LEU A 103 11.01 0.19 0.23
N ARG A 104 11.02 0.50 1.54
CA ARG A 104 10.82 1.85 2.10
C ARG A 104 9.44 2.47 1.85
N SER A 105 8.47 1.72 1.31
CA SER A 105 7.08 2.17 1.17
C SER A 105 6.28 2.18 2.49
N GLY A 106 6.76 1.44 3.49
CA GLY A 106 6.02 1.16 4.72
C GLY A 106 5.13 -0.09 4.63
N TYR A 107 4.92 -0.67 3.43
CA TYR A 107 4.20 -1.93 3.24
C TYR A 107 5.13 -3.13 3.06
N ARG A 108 4.58 -4.33 3.29
CA ARG A 108 5.22 -5.64 3.14
C ARG A 108 4.35 -6.51 2.23
N LEU A 109 4.95 -7.41 1.47
CA LEU A 109 4.18 -8.39 0.69
C LEU A 109 3.66 -9.50 1.61
N CYS A 110 2.37 -9.84 1.54
CA CYS A 110 1.80 -10.94 2.30
C CYS A 110 2.33 -12.29 1.81
N ASP A 111 2.53 -13.23 2.74
CA ASP A 111 2.74 -14.64 2.42
C ASP A 111 1.39 -15.37 2.30
N ALA A 112 0.69 -15.14 1.19
CA ALA A 112 -0.62 -15.72 0.91
C ALA A 112 -0.50 -16.93 -0.02
N ALA A 113 -0.98 -18.09 0.42
CA ALA A 113 -0.91 -19.34 -0.35
C ALA A 113 -1.56 -19.23 -1.74
N GLU A 114 -2.65 -18.46 -1.87
CA GLU A 114 -3.33 -18.22 -3.15
C GLU A 114 -2.42 -17.54 -4.18
N ALA A 115 -1.62 -16.56 -3.73
CA ALA A 115 -0.72 -15.79 -4.57
C ALA A 115 0.65 -16.45 -4.78
N ALA A 116 0.94 -17.59 -4.15
CA ALA A 116 2.21 -18.29 -4.31
C ALA A 116 2.52 -18.59 -5.78
N THR A 117 1.50 -18.94 -6.57
CA THR A 117 1.63 -19.17 -8.01
C THR A 117 2.01 -17.92 -8.80
N LEU A 118 1.51 -16.73 -8.42
CA LEU A 118 1.91 -15.45 -9.00
C LEU A 118 3.35 -15.12 -8.66
N TYR A 119 3.70 -15.24 -7.38
CA TYR A 119 5.02 -14.84 -6.88
C TYR A 119 6.15 -15.67 -7.48
N ALA A 120 5.89 -16.92 -7.86
CA ALA A 120 6.87 -17.80 -8.48
C ALA A 120 7.07 -17.58 -9.99
N LEU A 121 6.25 -16.75 -10.65
CA LEU A 121 6.41 -16.48 -12.09
C LEU A 121 7.73 -15.73 -12.38
N PRO A 122 8.38 -16.01 -13.51
CA PRO A 122 9.60 -15.30 -13.90
C PRO A 122 9.30 -13.82 -14.15
N LEU A 123 10.22 -12.95 -13.75
CA LEU A 123 10.11 -11.50 -13.97
C LEU A 123 10.28 -11.16 -15.46
N PRO A 124 9.26 -10.57 -16.13
CA PRO A 124 9.39 -10.15 -17.52
C PRO A 124 10.42 -9.03 -17.68
N ALA A 125 11.20 -9.06 -18.76
CA ALA A 125 12.23 -8.05 -19.04
C ALA A 125 11.68 -6.61 -19.06
N ALA A 126 10.44 -6.44 -19.54
CA ALA A 126 9.75 -5.15 -19.57
C ALA A 126 9.51 -4.57 -18.16
N HIS A 127 9.47 -5.40 -17.12
CA HIS A 127 9.22 -4.98 -15.74
C HIS A 127 10.49 -4.73 -14.94
N LEU A 128 11.69 -4.85 -15.52
CA LEU A 128 12.96 -4.56 -14.83
C LEU A 128 13.12 -3.08 -14.47
N ARG A 129 12.36 -2.21 -15.13
CA ARG A 129 12.28 -0.77 -14.87
C ARG A 129 10.81 -0.39 -14.76
N LEU A 130 10.43 0.18 -13.63
CA LEU A 130 9.07 0.60 -13.35
C LEU A 130 9.13 2.06 -12.89
N GLY A 131 8.69 2.99 -13.73
CA GLY A 131 8.72 4.40 -13.36
C GLY A 131 8.62 5.38 -14.52
N PRO A 132 8.18 6.63 -14.26
CA PRO A 132 7.52 7.09 -13.03
C PRO A 132 6.02 6.71 -13.01
N LEU A 133 5.54 6.07 -11.94
CA LEU A 133 4.12 5.72 -11.74
C LEU A 133 3.79 5.53 -10.25
N MET A 134 2.51 5.44 -9.88
CA MET A 134 2.11 5.19 -8.49
C MET A 134 2.52 3.78 -8.04
N LEU A 135 2.86 3.62 -6.77
CA LEU A 135 3.19 2.32 -6.17
C LEU A 135 2.08 1.28 -6.38
N ARG A 136 0.81 1.68 -6.18
CA ARG A 136 -0.35 0.84 -6.48
C ARG A 136 -0.34 0.31 -7.92
N ASP A 137 -0.10 1.20 -8.89
CA ASP A 137 -0.14 0.86 -10.31
C ASP A 137 1.02 -0.05 -10.69
N ALA A 138 2.20 0.15 -10.10
CA ALA A 138 3.34 -0.74 -10.29
C ALA A 138 3.05 -2.15 -9.78
N LEU A 139 2.44 -2.29 -8.59
CA LEU A 139 2.04 -3.58 -8.03
C LEU A 139 1.00 -4.29 -8.90
N LEU A 140 0.00 -3.56 -9.40
CA LEU A 140 -1.00 -4.10 -10.32
C LEU A 140 -0.41 -4.45 -11.70
N THR A 141 0.56 -3.69 -12.19
CA THR A 141 1.30 -3.97 -13.43
C THR A 141 2.10 -5.26 -13.30
N LEU A 142 2.78 -5.45 -12.17
CA LEU A 142 3.50 -6.69 -11.87
C LEU A 142 2.56 -7.89 -11.73
N ALA A 143 1.42 -7.73 -11.07
CA ALA A 143 0.47 -8.81 -10.84
C ALA A 143 -0.30 -9.22 -12.11
N GLY A 144 -0.68 -8.24 -12.93
CA GLY A 144 -1.48 -8.45 -14.13
C GLY A 144 -2.99 -8.52 -13.85
N PRO A 145 -3.82 -8.59 -14.90
CA PRO A 145 -5.27 -8.38 -14.81
C PRO A 145 -6.05 -9.54 -14.17
N ALA A 146 -5.44 -10.71 -14.04
CA ALA A 146 -6.05 -11.88 -13.40
C ALA A 146 -6.09 -11.76 -11.87
N TRP A 147 -5.43 -10.75 -11.31
CA TRP A 147 -5.27 -10.57 -9.87
C TRP A 147 -5.91 -9.25 -9.41
N GLU A 148 -6.27 -9.23 -8.13
CA GLU A 148 -6.75 -8.06 -7.42
C GLU A 148 -5.84 -7.79 -6.22
N LEU A 149 -5.60 -6.51 -5.93
CA LEU A 149 -4.75 -6.05 -4.84
C LEU A 149 -5.61 -5.70 -3.63
N SER A 150 -5.38 -6.37 -2.50
CA SER A 150 -5.94 -6.00 -1.20
C SER A 150 -4.86 -5.42 -0.29
N VAL A 151 -5.27 -4.51 0.60
CA VAL A 151 -4.37 -3.77 1.48
C VAL A 151 -4.86 -3.93 2.90
N ASP A 152 -3.97 -4.37 3.78
CA ASP A 152 -4.18 -4.36 5.22
C ASP A 152 -3.32 -3.25 5.84
N ASP A 153 -3.96 -2.13 6.17
CA ASP A 153 -3.29 -0.98 6.77
C ASP A 153 -2.89 -1.20 8.24
N LEU A 154 -3.55 -2.13 8.93
CA LEU A 154 -3.27 -2.45 10.32
C LEU A 154 -1.97 -3.23 10.43
N THR A 155 -1.78 -4.24 9.57
CA THR A 155 -0.53 -5.01 9.54
C THR A 155 0.50 -4.48 8.53
N ARG A 156 0.14 -3.43 7.78
CA ARG A 156 0.95 -2.83 6.69
C ARG A 156 1.35 -3.88 5.66
N GLN A 157 0.39 -4.62 5.15
CA GLN A 157 0.61 -5.62 4.12
C GLN A 157 -0.19 -5.38 2.85
N VAL A 158 0.36 -5.82 1.73
CA VAL A 158 -0.33 -5.90 0.43
C VAL A 158 -0.42 -7.36 0.00
N CYS A 159 -1.64 -7.81 -0.30
CA CYS A 159 -1.91 -9.18 -0.71
C CYS A 159 -2.54 -9.20 -2.10
N PHE A 160 -2.48 -10.36 -2.76
CA PHE A 160 -3.15 -10.59 -4.02
C PHE A 160 -4.10 -11.78 -3.94
N SER A 161 -5.27 -11.65 -4.56
CA SER A 161 -6.25 -12.73 -4.76
C SER A 161 -6.63 -12.80 -6.24
N ARG A 162 -7.10 -13.96 -6.69
CA ARG A 162 -7.56 -14.11 -8.07
C ARG A 162 -8.87 -13.35 -8.27
N ARG A 163 -8.93 -12.54 -9.33
CA ARG A 163 -10.14 -11.80 -9.67
C ARG A 163 -11.27 -12.80 -9.98
N GLY A 164 -12.41 -12.64 -9.31
CA GLY A 164 -13.57 -13.51 -9.53
C GLY A 164 -13.44 -14.92 -8.94
N ALA A 165 -12.45 -15.19 -8.07
CA ALA A 165 -12.47 -16.38 -7.24
C ALA A 165 -13.71 -16.31 -6.33
N PRO A 166 -14.60 -17.31 -6.35
CA PRO A 166 -15.70 -17.38 -5.40
C PRO A 166 -15.10 -17.46 -3.98
N ALA A 167 -15.59 -16.66 -3.04
CA ALA A 167 -15.20 -16.70 -1.62
C ALA A 167 -15.56 -18.03 -0.90
N PHE A 168 -15.86 -19.09 -1.66
CA PHE A 168 -16.36 -20.38 -1.20
C PHE A 168 -15.25 -21.35 -0.78
N LEU A 169 -14.11 -20.85 -0.31
CA LEU A 169 -13.13 -21.65 0.43
C LEU A 169 -12.66 -20.94 1.70
N SER A 170 -13.41 -19.96 2.20
CA SER A 170 -13.40 -19.60 3.62
C SER A 170 -14.51 -20.35 4.35
N ALA A 171 -14.53 -21.68 4.19
CA ALA A 171 -15.37 -22.54 5.02
C ALA A 171 -14.64 -22.78 6.35
N ASN A 172 -14.67 -21.80 7.25
CA ASN A 172 -14.92 -22.18 8.63
C ASN A 172 -16.39 -22.63 8.65
N PRO A 173 -16.71 -23.91 8.86
CA PRO A 173 -18.10 -24.29 9.02
C PRO A 173 -18.65 -23.49 10.21
N PRO A 174 -19.82 -22.82 10.10
CA PRO A 174 -20.53 -22.43 11.30
C PRO A 174 -20.75 -23.72 12.09
N ASP A 175 -20.35 -23.71 13.35
CA ASP A 175 -20.66 -24.75 14.32
C ASP A 175 -22.04 -25.33 14.02
N THR A 176 -22.10 -26.64 13.84
CA THR A 176 -23.34 -27.40 13.81
C THR A 176 -24.10 -27.06 15.09
N ALA A 177 -24.98 -26.08 15.02
CA ALA A 177 -25.98 -25.85 16.04
C ALA A 177 -26.91 -27.05 15.97
N THR A 178 -26.62 -28.04 16.82
CA THR A 178 -27.50 -29.17 17.10
C THR A 178 -28.90 -28.61 17.34
N PRO A 179 -29.94 -29.02 16.60
CA PRO A 179 -31.28 -28.59 16.90
C PRO A 179 -31.66 -29.21 18.25
N VAL A 180 -31.85 -28.36 19.27
CA VAL A 180 -32.46 -28.76 20.54
C VAL A 180 -33.87 -29.25 20.19
N PRO A 181 -34.24 -30.50 20.48
CA PRO A 181 -35.60 -30.95 20.26
C PRO A 181 -36.52 -30.21 21.24
N ASP A 182 -37.49 -29.49 20.70
CA ASP A 182 -38.57 -28.85 21.44
C ASP A 182 -39.49 -29.94 22.00
N ALA A 183 -39.24 -30.33 23.24
CA ALA A 183 -40.03 -31.31 23.97
C ALA A 183 -40.87 -30.59 25.03
N ASP A 184 -41.87 -29.80 24.61
CA ASP A 184 -43.10 -29.62 25.39
C ASP A 184 -44.22 -28.99 24.54
N ARG A 185 -45.06 -29.82 23.92
CA ARG A 185 -46.38 -29.38 23.49
C ARG A 185 -47.40 -30.49 23.73
N PRO A 186 -48.21 -30.41 24.81
CA PRO A 186 -49.29 -31.35 25.00
C PRO A 186 -50.42 -31.05 24.01
N ASP A 187 -50.67 -32.02 23.14
CA ASP A 187 -51.87 -32.15 22.31
C ASP A 187 -53.13 -32.08 23.19
N THR A 188 -53.99 -31.10 22.96
CA THR A 188 -55.39 -31.19 23.39
C THR A 188 -56.25 -31.32 22.15
N ALA A 189 -56.49 -32.58 21.78
CA ALA A 189 -57.54 -32.96 20.86
C ALA A 189 -58.87 -32.99 21.63
N THR A 190 -59.86 -32.24 21.16
CA THR A 190 -61.27 -32.54 21.45
C THR A 190 -61.98 -32.75 20.11
N PRO A 191 -62.60 -33.92 19.87
CA PRO A 191 -63.21 -34.24 18.59
C PRO A 191 -64.62 -33.63 18.46
N VAL A 192 -64.92 -33.17 17.25
CA VAL A 192 -66.26 -32.77 16.79
C VAL A 192 -67.08 -34.02 16.51
N PRO A 193 -68.30 -34.18 17.06
CA PRO A 193 -69.29 -35.08 16.51
C PRO A 193 -70.28 -34.34 15.61
N ASP A 194 -70.55 -34.99 14.49
CA ASP A 194 -71.40 -34.59 13.38
C ASP A 194 -72.89 -34.91 13.62
N ALA A 195 -73.74 -34.23 12.83
CA ALA A 195 -75.11 -34.58 12.45
C ALA A 195 -76.18 -34.76 13.54
N ASP A 196 -77.15 -33.83 13.60
CA ASP A 196 -78.51 -34.06 13.06
C ASP A 196 -79.38 -32.81 13.35
N ARG A 197 -79.87 -32.12 12.32
CA ARG A 197 -80.95 -31.13 12.47
C ARG A 197 -81.77 -31.06 11.19
N PRO A 198 -83.01 -31.57 11.18
CA PRO A 198 -83.97 -31.23 10.14
C PRO A 198 -84.62 -29.86 10.42
N GLU A 199 -85.02 -29.26 9.31
CA GLU A 199 -85.74 -27.99 9.13
C GLU A 199 -87.24 -28.16 9.47
N GLU A 200 -87.83 -27.24 10.25
CA GLU A 200 -89.23 -26.74 10.17
C GLU A 200 -89.48 -25.80 11.37
N LEU A 201 -89.76 -24.51 11.17
CA LEU A 201 -91.06 -23.86 10.87
C LEU A 201 -91.76 -23.34 12.16
N GLN A 202 -91.70 -22.02 12.27
CA GLN A 202 -92.43 -20.99 13.06
C GLN A 202 -93.84 -21.32 13.61
N PRO A 203 -94.37 -20.56 14.60
CA PRO A 203 -94.30 -19.09 14.72
C PRO A 203 -93.74 -18.51 16.03
#